data_AF-A0AAV7ELP3-F1
#
_entry.id   AF-A0AAV7ELP3-F1
#
_cell.length_a   1.000
_cell.length_b   1.000
_cell.length_c   1.000
_cell.angle_alpha   90.00
_cell.angle_beta   90.00
_cell.angle_gamma   90.00
#
_symmetry.space_group_name_H-M   'P 1'
#
loop_
_entity.id
_entity.type
_entity.pdbx_description
1 polymer ?
#
loop_
_entity_poly.entity_id
_entity_poly.type
_entity_poly.pdbx_seq_one_letter_code
_entity_poly.pdbx_strand_id
1 'polypeptide(L)'
;MPSLHEIQVKNVSRLCHAKPIVTVNGMFPGPTIYIREGDRVQINVTNNAQYNVSIHWHGLKQFRNGWADGPAYITQCPIQPGKRYTYDFEVSGQRGTLWWHAHISWLRDTVYGAIVIMPKQGTPFPFPQPDGEINLILGEWWNSDVEQLAKQAENRGLPPPLSDAHTINGKPGPPFP
;
A
#
# COMPACT_ATOMS: atom_id res chain seq x y z
N MET A 1 16.31 10.12 -4.63
CA MET A 1 15.58 10.54 -5.85
C MET A 1 14.09 10.41 -5.54
N PRO A 2 13.23 11.32 -6.02
CA PRO A 2 11.79 11.20 -5.81
C PRO A 2 11.27 9.95 -6.53
N SER A 3 10.53 9.08 -5.82
CA SER A 3 9.88 7.94 -6.46
C SER A 3 8.50 8.33 -6.95
N LEU A 4 8.19 8.03 -8.21
CA LEU A 4 6.88 8.29 -8.81
C LEU A 4 5.95 7.08 -8.58
N HIS A 5 4.77 7.36 -8.03
CA HIS A 5 3.73 6.38 -7.77
C HIS A 5 2.46 6.81 -8.52
N GLU A 6 2.18 6.15 -9.63
CA GLU A 6 0.98 6.36 -10.43
C GLU A 6 -0.12 5.43 -9.92
N ILE A 7 -1.16 6.02 -9.36
CA ILE A 7 -2.38 5.30 -9.00
C ILE A 7 -3.22 5.15 -10.24
N GLN A 8 -3.48 3.93 -10.67
CA GLN A 8 -4.21 3.66 -11.91
C GLN A 8 -5.02 2.37 -11.83
N VAL A 9 -6.06 2.28 -12.65
CA VAL A 9 -6.87 1.07 -12.76
C VAL A 9 -6.21 0.08 -13.71
N LYS A 10 -6.15 -1.18 -13.30
CA LYS A 10 -5.67 -2.29 -14.14
C LYS A 10 -6.54 -3.52 -13.93
N ASN A 11 -6.82 -4.25 -15.00
CA ASN A 11 -7.47 -5.54 -14.91
C ASN A 11 -6.51 -6.58 -14.32
N VAL A 12 -6.95 -7.23 -13.25
CA VAL A 12 -6.21 -8.31 -12.61
C VAL A 12 -7.14 -9.51 -12.47
N SER A 13 -6.63 -10.69 -12.83
CA SER A 13 -7.34 -11.96 -12.70
C SER A 13 -6.79 -12.78 -11.54
N ARG A 14 -7.69 -13.30 -10.70
CA ARG A 14 -7.46 -14.36 -9.70
C ARG A 14 -8.68 -15.25 -9.67
N LEU A 15 -8.49 -16.52 -9.32
CA LEU A 15 -9.61 -17.48 -9.21
C LEU A 15 -10.49 -17.52 -10.47
N CYS A 16 -9.90 -17.33 -11.67
CA CYS A 16 -10.58 -17.19 -12.96
C CYS A 16 -11.56 -15.99 -13.09
N HIS A 17 -11.54 -15.04 -12.15
CA HIS A 17 -12.32 -13.81 -12.18
C HIS A 17 -11.40 -12.62 -12.45
N ALA A 18 -11.61 -11.95 -13.58
CA ALA A 18 -10.94 -10.71 -13.91
C ALA A 18 -11.80 -9.51 -13.49
N LYS A 19 -11.22 -8.59 -12.72
CA LYS A 19 -11.86 -7.32 -12.36
C LYS A 19 -10.87 -6.15 -12.49
N PRO A 20 -11.35 -4.93 -12.79
CA PRO A 20 -10.54 -3.74 -12.65
C PRO A 20 -10.25 -3.49 -11.17
N ILE A 21 -9.00 -3.25 -10.82
CA ILE A 21 -8.59 -2.85 -9.47
C ILE A 21 -7.70 -1.61 -9.54
N VAL A 22 -7.70 -0.83 -8.45
CA VAL A 22 -6.73 0.27 -8.31
C VAL A 22 -5.38 -0.31 -7.93
N THR A 23 -4.34 0.10 -8.64
CA THR A 23 -2.96 -0.37 -8.49
C THR A 23 -2.00 0.80 -8.40
N VAL A 24 -0.78 0.52 -7.97
CA VAL A 24 0.33 1.49 -7.99
C VAL A 24 1.33 1.05 -9.05
N ASN A 25 1.61 1.91 -10.03
CA ASN A 25 2.47 1.62 -11.18
C ASN A 25 2.04 0.35 -11.94
N GLY A 26 0.74 0.01 -11.91
CA GLY A 26 0.22 -1.20 -12.55
C GLY A 26 0.60 -2.52 -11.85
N MET A 27 1.07 -2.46 -10.60
CA MET A 27 1.49 -3.59 -9.78
C MET A 27 0.46 -3.92 -8.68
N PHE A 28 0.28 -5.21 -8.41
CA PHE A 28 -0.51 -5.72 -7.28
C PHE A 28 0.14 -7.02 -6.73
N PRO A 29 0.68 -7.00 -5.50
CA PRO A 29 0.90 -5.84 -4.63
C PRO A 29 1.75 -4.74 -5.30
N GLY A 30 1.67 -3.53 -4.78
CA GLY A 30 2.47 -2.39 -5.27
C GLY A 30 3.98 -2.56 -5.02
N PRO A 31 4.79 -1.62 -5.53
CA PRO A 31 6.25 -1.69 -5.39
C PRO A 31 6.69 -1.69 -3.92
N THR A 32 7.77 -2.42 -3.64
CA THR A 32 8.47 -2.29 -2.36
C THR A 32 9.28 -1.00 -2.36
N ILE A 33 9.17 -0.23 -1.27
CA ILE A 33 10.00 0.96 -1.05
C ILE A 33 11.20 0.53 -0.21
N TYR A 34 12.41 0.66 -0.79
CA TYR A 34 13.66 0.45 -0.07
C TYR A 34 14.26 1.80 0.30
N ILE A 35 14.49 2.00 1.60
CA ILE A 35 15.08 3.22 2.17
C ILE A 35 16.04 2.86 3.30
N ARG A 36 16.85 3.80 3.76
CA ARG A 36 17.73 3.66 4.92
C ARG A 36 17.28 4.55 6.07
N GLU A 37 17.63 4.13 7.28
CA GLU A 37 17.53 5.01 8.45
C GLU A 37 18.33 6.30 8.21
N GLY A 38 17.67 7.44 8.41
CA GLY A 38 18.22 8.78 8.17
C GLY A 38 17.87 9.36 6.79
N ASP A 39 17.26 8.59 5.90
CA ASP A 39 16.87 9.10 4.58
C ASP A 39 15.73 10.12 4.71
N ARG A 40 15.81 11.18 3.89
CA ARG A 40 14.65 12.01 3.54
C ARG A 40 13.98 11.43 2.30
N VAL A 41 12.73 11.05 2.45
CA VAL A 41 11.97 10.32 1.44
C VAL A 41 10.98 11.27 0.79
N GLN A 42 10.98 11.32 -0.53
CA GLN A 42 10.02 12.07 -1.34
C GLN A 42 9.29 11.15 -2.30
N ILE A 43 7.97 11.07 -2.18
CA ILE A 43 7.12 10.20 -2.99
C ILE A 43 6.03 11.03 -3.65
N ASN A 44 6.09 11.11 -4.98
CA ASN A 44 5.11 11.82 -5.78
C ASN A 44 4.00 10.85 -6.16
N VAL A 45 2.82 11.03 -5.58
CA VAL A 45 1.64 10.23 -5.88
C VAL A 45 0.76 11.00 -6.85
N THR A 46 0.56 10.44 -8.04
CA THR A 46 -0.36 10.98 -9.05
C THR A 46 -1.58 10.08 -9.13
N ASN A 47 -2.78 10.64 -8.93
CA ASN A 47 -4.01 9.88 -8.97
C ASN A 47 -4.64 9.89 -10.37
N ASN A 48 -4.46 8.81 -11.12
CA ASN A 48 -5.08 8.59 -12.43
C ASN A 48 -6.30 7.64 -12.34
N ALA A 49 -6.73 7.24 -11.13
CA ALA A 49 -7.93 6.44 -10.92
C ALA A 49 -9.18 7.31 -10.76
N GLN A 50 -10.37 6.71 -10.90
CA GLN A 50 -11.66 7.39 -10.70
C GLN A 50 -12.03 7.65 -9.23
N TYR A 51 -11.26 7.12 -8.28
CA TYR A 51 -11.55 7.25 -6.84
C TYR A 51 -10.65 8.30 -6.20
N ASN A 52 -11.13 8.94 -5.13
CA ASN A 52 -10.26 9.69 -4.22
C ASN A 52 -9.27 8.73 -3.53
N VAL A 53 -8.00 9.12 -3.43
CA VAL A 53 -6.95 8.28 -2.84
C VAL A 53 -6.14 9.06 -1.81
N SER A 54 -5.68 8.38 -0.76
CA SER A 54 -4.60 8.84 0.10
C SER A 54 -3.72 7.65 0.46
N ILE A 55 -2.43 7.86 0.70
CA ILE A 55 -1.46 6.80 1.03
C ILE A 55 -0.92 7.05 2.42
N HIS A 56 -0.93 6.01 3.25
CA HIS A 56 -0.33 5.99 4.59
C HIS A 56 0.89 5.08 4.65
N TRP A 57 1.89 5.52 5.40
CA TRP A 57 3.16 4.85 5.60
C TRP A 57 3.15 4.11 6.94
N HIS A 58 2.46 2.97 6.97
CA HIS A 58 2.13 2.26 8.20
C HIS A 58 3.36 1.95 9.05
N GLY A 59 3.33 2.47 10.28
CA GLY A 59 4.39 2.29 11.27
C GLY A 59 5.53 3.29 11.17
N LEU A 60 5.61 4.14 10.14
CA LEU A 60 6.53 5.28 10.17
C LEU A 60 6.03 6.28 11.22
N LYS A 61 6.94 6.76 12.07
CA LYS A 61 6.60 7.61 13.21
C LYS A 61 6.11 9.01 12.82
N GLN A 62 6.38 9.46 11.59
CA GLN A 62 6.04 10.79 11.09
C GLN A 62 6.40 11.93 12.06
N PHE A 63 7.59 11.86 12.67
CA PHE A 63 8.03 12.85 13.64
C PHE A 63 8.02 14.26 13.06
N ARG A 64 7.09 15.08 13.56
CA ARG A 64 6.85 16.46 13.11
C ARG A 64 6.50 16.58 11.61
N ASN A 65 6.08 15.50 10.95
CA ASN A 65 5.75 15.45 9.51
C ASN A 65 4.31 14.96 9.28
N GLY A 66 3.39 15.30 10.19
CA GLY A 66 2.01 14.78 10.17
C GLY A 66 1.22 15.06 8.88
N TRP A 67 1.58 16.11 8.12
CA TRP A 67 0.99 16.37 6.80
C TRP A 67 1.23 15.24 5.79
N ALA A 68 2.31 14.48 5.95
CA ALA A 68 2.67 13.37 5.08
C ALA A 68 2.19 12.01 5.63
N ASP A 69 1.35 11.99 6.67
CA ASP A 69 0.95 10.74 7.32
C ASP A 69 -0.03 9.92 6.47
N GLY A 70 -1.02 10.54 5.80
CA GLY A 70 -1.88 9.83 4.85
C GLY A 70 -3.36 9.62 5.18
N PRO A 71 -3.79 9.45 6.45
CA PRO A 71 -5.20 9.20 6.76
C PRO A 71 -6.11 10.33 6.27
N ALA A 72 -6.96 10.03 5.27
CA ALA A 72 -7.85 11.00 4.67
C ALA A 72 -8.84 11.55 5.71
N TYR A 73 -9.07 12.86 5.67
CA TYR A 73 -9.93 13.61 6.60
C TYR A 73 -9.43 13.69 8.06
N ILE A 74 -8.23 13.17 8.33
CA ILE A 74 -7.55 13.33 9.63
C ILE A 74 -6.33 14.23 9.46
N THR A 75 -5.39 13.86 8.58
CA THR A 75 -4.13 14.61 8.38
C THR A 75 -4.08 15.33 7.03
N GLN A 76 -4.90 14.91 6.07
CA GLN A 76 -4.99 15.53 4.75
C GLN A 76 -6.37 15.37 4.11
N CYS A 77 -6.69 16.25 3.16
CA CYS A 77 -7.75 15.96 2.19
C CYS A 77 -7.28 14.87 1.19
N PRO A 78 -8.20 14.10 0.60
CA PRO A 78 -7.84 13.10 -0.40
C PRO A 78 -7.22 13.72 -1.66
N ILE A 79 -6.34 12.98 -2.30
CA ILE A 79 -5.83 13.26 -3.65
C ILE A 79 -6.96 12.93 -4.63
N GLN A 80 -7.58 13.95 -5.19
CA GLN A 80 -8.67 13.79 -6.16
C GLN A 80 -8.16 13.20 -7.50
N PRO A 81 -9.05 12.59 -8.31
CA PRO A 81 -8.72 12.17 -9.66
C PRO A 81 -8.06 13.29 -10.48
N GLY A 82 -6.99 12.95 -11.20
CA GLY A 82 -6.17 13.86 -12.00
C GLY A 82 -5.24 14.78 -11.18
N LYS A 83 -5.23 14.68 -9.84
CA LYS A 83 -4.37 15.49 -8.97
C LYS A 83 -3.17 14.69 -8.49
N ARG A 84 -2.19 15.41 -7.93
CA ARG A 84 -0.97 14.86 -7.39
C ARG A 84 -0.69 15.41 -6.00
N TYR A 85 0.03 14.64 -5.18
CA TYR A 85 0.52 15.07 -3.88
C TYR A 85 1.91 14.48 -3.64
N THR A 86 2.79 15.27 -3.03
CA THR A 86 4.14 14.84 -2.67
C THR A 86 4.20 14.58 -1.18
N TYR A 87 4.44 13.34 -0.81
CA TYR A 87 4.78 12.96 0.56
C TYR A 87 6.27 13.20 0.76
N ASP A 88 6.63 14.05 1.72
CA ASP A 88 8.01 14.42 2.05
C ASP A 88 8.21 14.31 3.56
N PHE A 89 9.04 13.37 3.99
CA PHE A 89 9.31 13.09 5.39
C PHE A 89 10.70 12.49 5.60
N GLU A 90 11.21 12.62 6.83
CA GLU A 90 12.47 12.00 7.26
C GLU A 90 12.21 10.71 8.04
N VAL A 91 13.02 9.69 7.79
CA VAL A 91 12.98 8.41 8.52
C VAL A 91 14.01 8.41 9.63
N SER A 92 13.56 8.58 10.87
CA SER A 92 14.43 8.72 12.03
C SER A 92 14.19 7.64 13.09
N GLY A 93 15.26 6.95 13.49
CA GLY A 93 15.24 5.96 14.58
C GLY A 93 14.33 4.78 14.30
N GLN A 94 14.30 4.31 13.05
CA GLN A 94 13.53 3.14 12.60
C GLN A 94 14.36 2.35 11.58
N ARG A 95 14.30 1.02 11.69
CA ARG A 95 14.86 0.05 10.74
C ARG A 95 14.05 -1.25 10.82
N GLY A 96 14.01 -2.03 9.73
CA GLY A 96 13.23 -3.26 9.63
C GLY A 96 12.14 -3.19 8.55
N THR A 97 11.13 -4.04 8.69
CA THR A 97 10.03 -4.16 7.72
C THR A 97 8.81 -3.40 8.20
N LEU A 98 8.32 -2.49 7.36
CA LEU A 98 7.05 -1.80 7.47
C LEU A 98 6.25 -2.01 6.17
N TRP A 99 5.18 -1.27 5.98
CA TRP A 99 4.37 -1.34 4.77
C TRP A 99 3.67 0.00 4.53
N TRP A 100 3.19 0.21 3.31
CA TRP A 100 2.36 1.34 2.95
C TRP A 100 1.04 0.83 2.39
N HIS A 101 -0.01 1.61 2.55
CA HIS A 101 -1.33 1.26 2.02
C HIS A 101 -2.19 2.50 1.79
N ALA A 102 -3.21 2.37 0.94
CA ALA A 102 -4.24 3.41 0.86
C ALA A 102 -4.93 3.60 2.22
N HIS A 103 -5.21 4.85 2.60
CA HIS A 103 -5.85 5.17 3.87
C HIS A 103 -7.13 5.98 3.69
N ILE A 104 -7.93 5.53 2.74
CA ILE A 104 -9.28 5.99 2.45
C ILE A 104 -10.09 4.80 1.93
N SER A 105 -11.34 4.67 2.40
CA SER A 105 -12.25 3.60 2.00
C SER A 105 -11.62 2.20 2.17
N TRP A 106 -11.96 1.25 1.29
CA TRP A 106 -11.46 -0.12 1.26
C TRP A 106 -10.34 -0.32 0.25
N LEU A 107 -9.83 0.75 -0.36
CA LEU A 107 -8.78 0.69 -1.39
C LEU A 107 -7.48 0.02 -0.94
N ARG A 108 -7.23 -0.11 0.37
CA ARG A 108 -6.09 -0.88 0.90
C ARG A 108 -6.14 -2.38 0.57
N ASP A 109 -7.27 -2.89 0.06
CA ASP A 109 -7.38 -4.26 -0.48
C ASP A 109 -6.49 -4.49 -1.69
N THR A 110 -6.17 -3.43 -2.47
CA THR A 110 -5.36 -3.57 -3.68
C THR A 110 -4.23 -2.55 -3.80
N VAL A 111 -4.31 -1.47 -3.03
CA VAL A 111 -3.32 -0.39 -3.02
C VAL A 111 -2.48 -0.52 -1.74
N TYR A 112 -1.48 -1.38 -1.77
CA TYR A 112 -0.52 -1.59 -0.68
C TYR A 112 0.81 -2.14 -1.18
N GLY A 113 1.86 -2.04 -0.37
CA GLY A 113 3.17 -2.63 -0.65
C GLY A 113 4.08 -2.58 0.57
N ALA A 114 5.23 -3.24 0.48
CA ALA A 114 6.19 -3.29 1.59
C ALA A 114 7.06 -2.02 1.66
N ILE A 115 7.54 -1.69 2.85
CA ILE A 115 8.63 -0.76 3.08
C ILE A 115 9.74 -1.52 3.78
N VAL A 116 10.95 -1.48 3.24
CA VAL A 116 12.14 -2.04 3.87
C VAL A 116 13.05 -0.89 4.27
N ILE A 117 13.26 -0.72 5.57
CA ILE A 117 14.15 0.30 6.14
C ILE A 117 15.45 -0.37 6.54
N MET A 118 16.44 -0.25 5.68
CA MET A 118 17.78 -0.77 5.90
C MET A 118 18.48 0.03 7.02
N PRO A 119 19.46 -0.57 7.71
CA PRO A 119 20.31 0.16 8.64
C PRO A 119 20.94 1.38 7.98
N LYS A 120 21.19 2.41 8.81
CA LYS A 120 22.02 3.56 8.42
C LYS A 120 23.32 3.08 7.78
N GLN A 121 23.78 3.80 6.75
CA GLN A 121 25.02 3.45 6.08
C GLN A 121 26.20 3.35 7.07
N GLY A 122 26.96 2.25 6.96
CA GLY A 122 28.06 1.94 7.89
C GLY A 122 27.65 1.16 9.15
N THR A 123 26.35 0.98 9.40
CA THR A 123 25.84 0.20 10.53
C THR A 123 25.38 -1.17 10.04
N PRO A 124 25.91 -2.29 10.57
CA PRO A 124 25.41 -3.62 10.22
C PRO A 124 24.09 -3.94 10.93
N PHE A 125 23.41 -4.99 10.46
CA PHE A 125 22.37 -5.64 11.24
C PHE A 125 22.96 -6.23 12.54
N PRO A 126 22.15 -6.41 13.60
CA PRO A 126 22.60 -7.05 14.84
C PRO A 126 22.74 -8.58 14.72
N PHE A 127 22.74 -9.11 13.49
CA PHE A 127 22.84 -10.52 13.14
C PHE A 127 23.69 -10.66 11.87
N PRO A 128 24.24 -11.85 11.57
CA PRO A 128 25.00 -12.10 10.35
C PRO A 128 24.22 -11.72 9.09
N GLN A 129 24.92 -11.16 8.09
CA GLN A 129 24.28 -10.79 6.82
C GLN A 129 23.57 -12.00 6.22
N PRO A 130 22.25 -11.93 5.96
CA PRO A 130 21.53 -13.02 5.33
C PRO A 130 21.99 -13.22 3.88
N ASP A 131 21.98 -14.48 3.42
CA ASP A 131 22.28 -14.84 2.03
C ASP A 131 21.24 -14.29 1.04
N GLY A 132 20.02 -14.02 1.53
CA GLY A 132 18.94 -13.44 0.75
C GLY A 132 17.78 -12.99 1.63
N GLU A 133 16.97 -12.09 1.09
CA GLU A 133 15.79 -11.52 1.75
C GLU A 133 14.58 -11.62 0.81
N ILE A 134 13.42 -11.99 1.35
CA ILE A 134 12.16 -12.04 0.60
C ILE A 134 11.04 -11.38 1.40
N ASN A 135 10.27 -10.52 0.73
CA ASN A 135 9.08 -9.93 1.31
C ASN A 135 7.90 -10.88 1.15
N LEU A 136 7.21 -11.16 2.26
CA LEU A 136 5.96 -11.89 2.29
C LEU A 136 4.85 -10.96 2.74
N ILE A 137 3.93 -10.63 1.84
CA ILE A 137 2.76 -9.81 2.12
C ILE A 137 1.54 -10.72 2.14
N LEU A 138 0.88 -10.78 3.29
CA LEU A 138 -0.39 -11.48 3.46
C LEU A 138 -1.53 -10.53 3.12
N GLY A 139 -2.49 -11.01 2.35
CA GLY A 139 -3.64 -10.21 1.94
C GLY A 139 -4.87 -11.06 1.70
N GLU A 140 -5.91 -10.40 1.21
CA GLU A 140 -7.19 -11.01 0.86
C GLU A 140 -7.52 -10.70 -0.60
N TRP A 141 -8.50 -11.42 -1.14
CA TRP A 141 -9.02 -11.21 -2.48
C TRP A 141 -10.53 -11.45 -2.49
N TRP A 142 -11.27 -10.46 -2.98
CA TRP A 142 -12.67 -10.60 -3.38
C TRP A 142 -12.78 -10.69 -4.91
N ASN A 143 -13.67 -11.52 -5.44
CA ASN A 143 -14.02 -11.51 -6.86
C ASN A 143 -14.86 -10.28 -7.22
N SER A 144 -15.58 -9.72 -6.25
CA SER A 144 -16.36 -8.48 -6.38
C SER A 144 -15.50 -7.22 -6.18
N ASP A 145 -15.99 -6.08 -6.68
CA ASP A 145 -15.39 -4.77 -6.45
C ASP A 145 -15.54 -4.36 -4.96
N VAL A 146 -14.41 -4.17 -4.27
CA VAL A 146 -14.37 -3.88 -2.84
C VAL A 146 -14.96 -2.53 -2.47
N GLU A 147 -14.90 -1.53 -3.36
CA GLU A 147 -15.53 -0.24 -3.10
C GLU A 147 -17.04 -0.34 -3.19
N GLN A 148 -17.56 -1.23 -4.07
CA GLN A 148 -18.99 -1.52 -4.12
C GLN A 148 -19.45 -2.32 -2.90
N LEU A 149 -18.65 -3.31 -2.47
CA LEU A 149 -18.94 -4.08 -1.25
C LEU A 149 -19.00 -3.17 -0.02
N ALA A 150 -18.03 -2.26 0.14
CA ALA A 150 -17.99 -1.31 1.24
C ALA A 150 -19.23 -0.39 1.25
N LYS A 151 -19.59 0.19 0.09
CA LYS A 151 -20.79 1.03 -0.04
C LYS A 151 -22.08 0.24 0.25
N GLN A 152 -22.18 -0.99 -0.20
CA GLN A 152 -23.34 -1.84 0.07
C GLN A 152 -23.46 -2.19 1.55
N ALA A 153 -22.35 -2.52 2.20
CA ALA A 153 -22.31 -2.80 3.64
C ALA A 153 -22.75 -1.57 4.46
N GLU A 154 -22.23 -0.40 4.13
CA GLU A 154 -22.60 0.87 4.76
C GLU A 154 -24.09 1.19 4.56
N ASN A 155 -24.59 1.13 3.33
CA ASN A 155 -26.00 1.42 3.02
C ASN A 155 -26.98 0.46 3.69
N ARG A 156 -26.59 -0.80 3.89
CA ARG A 156 -27.44 -1.82 4.51
C ARG A 156 -27.29 -1.89 6.03
N GLY A 157 -26.22 -1.30 6.59
CA GLY A 157 -25.86 -1.49 8.00
C GLY A 157 -25.51 -2.94 8.34
N LEU A 158 -25.01 -3.70 7.36
CA LEU A 158 -24.66 -5.13 7.52
C LEU A 158 -23.15 -5.32 7.33
N PRO A 159 -22.56 -6.37 7.94
CA PRO A 159 -21.17 -6.68 7.71
C PRO A 159 -20.91 -7.01 6.23
N PRO A 160 -19.74 -6.63 5.69
CA PRO A 160 -19.32 -7.02 4.35
C PRO A 160 -19.09 -8.54 4.27
N PRO A 161 -19.23 -9.15 3.07
CA PRO A 161 -18.97 -10.57 2.90
C PRO A 161 -17.49 -10.91 3.13
N LEU A 162 -17.22 -12.15 3.53
CA LEU A 162 -15.86 -12.68 3.64
C LEU A 162 -15.14 -12.66 2.28
N SER A 163 -13.81 -12.64 2.31
CA SER A 163 -12.98 -12.76 1.11
C SER A 163 -13.13 -14.13 0.45
N ASP A 164 -12.98 -14.16 -0.88
CA ASP A 164 -12.99 -15.40 -1.66
C ASP A 164 -11.68 -16.20 -1.49
N ALA A 165 -10.58 -15.51 -1.16
CA ALA A 165 -9.31 -16.15 -0.83
C ALA A 165 -8.41 -15.26 0.04
N HIS A 166 -7.60 -15.91 0.89
CA HIS A 166 -6.37 -15.32 1.39
C HIS A 166 -5.26 -15.44 0.35
N THR A 167 -4.28 -14.54 0.41
CA THR A 167 -3.20 -14.48 -0.57
C THR A 167 -1.83 -14.29 0.09
N ILE A 168 -0.80 -14.86 -0.54
CA ILE A 168 0.60 -14.56 -0.28
C ILE A 168 1.13 -13.83 -1.50
N ASN A 169 1.66 -12.62 -1.31
CA ASN A 169 2.12 -11.73 -2.39
C ASN A 169 1.06 -11.56 -3.49
N GLY A 170 -0.19 -11.40 -3.08
CA GLY A 170 -1.35 -11.21 -3.96
C GLY A 170 -1.70 -12.44 -4.80
N LYS A 171 -1.22 -13.66 -4.46
CA LYS A 171 -1.60 -14.92 -5.11
C LYS A 171 -2.28 -15.86 -4.11
N PRO A 172 -3.45 -16.46 -4.45
CA PRO A 172 -4.13 -17.44 -3.60
C PRO A 172 -3.38 -18.75 -3.36
N GLY A 173 -2.36 -19.04 -4.19
CA GLY A 173 -1.73 -20.37 -4.25
C GLY A 173 -2.42 -21.28 -5.27
N PRO A 174 -1.92 -22.51 -5.44
CA PRO A 174 -2.56 -23.52 -6.28
C PRO A 174 -3.92 -23.94 -5.67
N PRO A 175 -4.90 -24.35 -6.50
CA PRO A 175 -6.07 -25.03 -5.97
C PRO A 175 -5.61 -26.27 -5.20
N PHE A 176 -6.20 -26.49 -4.02
CA PHE A 176 -5.99 -27.72 -3.28
C PHE A 176 -6.50 -28.90 -4.14
N PRO A 177 -5.75 -30.02 -4.25
CA PRO A 177 -6.19 -31.19 -5.02
C PRO A 177 -7.45 -31.84 -4.46
#